data_AF-A0A1Q9XTF5-F1
#
_entry.id   AF-A0A1Q9XTF5-F1
#
_cell.length_a   1.000
_cell.length_b   1.000
_cell.length_c   1.000
_cell.angle_alpha   90.00
_cell.angle_beta   90.00
_cell.angle_gamma   90.00
#
_symmetry.space_group_name_H-M   'P 1'
#
loop_
_entity.id
_entity.type
_entity.pdbx_description
1 polymer ?
#
loop_
_entity_poly.entity_id
_entity_poly.type
_entity_poly.pdbx_seq_one_letter_code
_entity_poly.pdbx_strand_id
1 'polypeptide(L)'
;MHPLLKQTLDIIAIERKAAEYDLAFDSVREVVSVFGELNLANRLFEEIPETVAAGLVGDLFNLLAWQTTDNGSAMTREVETWLREGQDARKITIALSLDVYPFIDAHEMYQVVSKIAAANPEIAERCQALITLRKASPNG
;
A
#
# COMPACT_ATOMS: atom_id res chain seq x y z
N MET A 1 12.29 7.78 11.32
CA MET A 1 11.87 8.40 10.05
C MET A 1 12.93 9.35 9.52
N HIS A 2 13.54 8.94 8.42
CA HIS A 2 14.48 9.71 7.62
C HIS A 2 13.86 11.04 7.14
N PRO A 3 14.62 12.16 7.11
CA PRO A 3 14.09 13.47 6.70
C PRO A 3 13.45 13.48 5.31
N LEU A 4 14.09 12.82 4.33
CA LEU A 4 13.54 12.66 2.98
C LEU A 4 12.16 12.00 3.02
N LEU A 5 12.01 10.89 3.75
CA LEU A 5 10.75 10.15 3.80
C LEU A 5 9.64 10.97 4.45
N LYS A 6 9.97 11.75 5.50
CA LYS A 6 9.04 12.72 6.08
C LYS A 6 8.60 13.76 5.05
N GLN A 7 9.56 14.36 4.34
CA GLN A 7 9.28 15.38 3.33
C GLN A 7 8.43 14.82 2.18
N THR A 8 8.72 13.61 1.70
CA THR A 8 7.93 12.94 0.68
C THR A 8 6.49 12.72 1.13
N LEU A 9 6.28 12.24 2.36
CA LEU A 9 4.93 12.06 2.92
C LEU A 9 4.19 13.41 3.06
N ASP A 10 4.89 14.48 3.46
CA ASP A 10 4.32 15.84 3.53
C ASP A 10 3.91 16.33 2.13
N ILE A 11 4.71 16.10 1.10
CA ILE A 11 4.41 16.44 -0.30
C ILE A 11 3.18 15.66 -0.80
N ILE A 12 3.16 14.34 -0.60
CA ILE A 12 2.03 13.49 -1.00
C ILE A 12 0.74 13.96 -0.31
N ALA A 13 0.81 14.32 0.97
CA ALA A 13 -0.36 14.80 1.71
C ALA A 13 -0.93 16.13 1.17
N ILE A 14 -0.08 16.97 0.56
CA ILE A 14 -0.48 18.21 -0.10
C ILE A 14 -1.05 17.91 -1.50
N GLU A 15 -0.31 17.16 -2.32
CA GLU A 15 -0.67 16.92 -3.72
C GLU A 15 -1.82 15.95 -3.92
N ARG A 16 -2.13 15.07 -2.95
CA ARG A 16 -3.34 14.23 -3.03
C ARG A 16 -4.66 15.00 -3.08
N LYS A 17 -4.61 16.30 -2.81
CA LYS A 17 -5.75 17.24 -2.93
C LYS A 17 -5.68 18.10 -4.19
N ALA A 18 -4.59 17.98 -4.95
CA ALA A 18 -4.34 18.69 -6.19
C ALA A 18 -4.74 17.84 -7.41
N ALA A 19 -4.69 18.44 -8.60
CA ALA A 19 -5.02 17.76 -9.85
C ALA A 19 -3.87 16.91 -10.40
N GLU A 20 -2.63 17.15 -9.96
CA GLU A 20 -1.40 16.57 -10.51
C GLU A 20 -0.43 16.19 -9.37
N TYR A 21 0.41 15.17 -9.62
CA TYR A 21 1.34 14.55 -8.66
C TYR A 21 2.82 14.80 -9.03
N ASP A 22 3.14 15.97 -9.57
CA ASP A 22 4.45 16.22 -10.15
C ASP A 22 5.58 16.15 -9.10
N LEU A 23 5.44 16.84 -7.96
CA LEU A 23 6.49 16.86 -6.94
C LEU A 23 6.54 15.55 -6.15
N ALA A 24 5.39 14.89 -5.97
CA ALA A 24 5.32 13.60 -5.32
C ALA A 24 6.09 12.55 -6.13
N PHE A 25 5.95 12.52 -7.46
CA PHE A 25 6.68 11.57 -8.30
C PHE A 25 8.19 11.76 -8.20
N ASP A 26 8.68 12.98 -8.30
CA ASP A 26 10.11 13.27 -8.19
C ASP A 26 10.65 12.96 -6.78
N SER A 27 9.90 13.30 -5.73
CA SER A 27 10.31 12.99 -4.35
C SER A 27 10.32 11.49 -4.06
N VAL A 28 9.35 10.73 -4.58
CA VAL A 28 9.32 9.26 -4.44
C VAL A 28 10.46 8.60 -5.21
N ARG A 29 10.85 9.13 -6.38
CA ARG A 29 12.05 8.66 -7.09
C ARG A 29 13.31 8.83 -6.25
N GLU A 30 13.43 9.94 -5.53
CA GLU A 30 14.55 10.17 -4.61
C GLU A 30 14.54 9.15 -3.45
N VAL A 31 13.36 8.79 -2.92
CA VAL A 31 13.22 7.72 -1.93
C VAL A 31 13.76 6.40 -2.46
N VAL A 32 13.40 6.01 -3.69
CA VAL A 32 13.95 4.79 -4.32
C VAL A 32 15.47 4.87 -4.45
N SER A 33 16.00 6.03 -4.84
CA SER A 33 17.45 6.22 -4.99
C SER A 33 18.22 6.11 -3.67
N VAL A 34 17.67 6.63 -2.57
CA VAL A 34 18.31 6.65 -1.25
C VAL A 34 18.15 5.31 -0.51
N PHE A 35 16.95 4.73 -0.56
CA PHE A 35 16.66 3.51 0.18
C PHE A 35 17.04 2.24 -0.61
N GLY A 36 17.08 2.32 -1.94
CA GLY A 36 17.22 1.16 -2.81
C GLY A 36 15.96 0.27 -2.82
N GLU A 37 15.84 -0.61 -3.80
CA GLU A 37 14.60 -1.38 -4.03
C GLU A 37 14.52 -2.68 -3.21
N LEU A 38 15.66 -3.18 -2.71
CA LEU A 38 15.70 -4.44 -1.98
C LEU A 38 14.93 -4.34 -0.65
N ASN A 39 13.90 -5.18 -0.52
CA ASN A 39 13.01 -5.25 0.64
C ASN A 39 12.40 -3.88 1.01
N LEU A 40 12.11 -3.05 0.00
CA LEU A 40 11.75 -1.65 0.20
C LEU A 40 10.45 -1.50 1.02
N ALA A 41 9.41 -2.28 0.75
CA ALA A 41 8.14 -2.19 1.47
C ALA A 41 8.30 -2.38 3.00
N ASN A 42 9.00 -3.43 3.43
CA ASN A 42 9.24 -3.68 4.86
C ASN A 42 10.12 -2.61 5.49
N ARG A 43 11.20 -2.20 4.80
CA ARG A 43 12.10 -1.17 5.32
C ARG A 43 11.41 0.17 5.48
N LEU A 44 10.55 0.57 4.54
CA LEU A 44 9.74 1.77 4.68
C LEU A 44 8.71 1.63 5.79
N PHE A 45 8.06 0.46 5.91
CA PHE A 45 7.14 0.20 7.01
C PHE A 45 7.80 0.38 8.40
N GLU A 46 9.01 -0.16 8.57
CA GLU A 46 9.79 -0.02 9.81
C GLU A 46 10.25 1.42 10.07
N GLU A 47 10.59 2.17 9.02
CA GLU A 47 11.08 3.55 9.13
C GLU A 47 9.97 4.57 9.43
N ILE A 48 8.73 4.28 9.00
CA ILE A 48 7.57 5.16 9.13
C ILE A 48 6.85 4.91 10.47
N PRO A 49 6.81 5.91 11.38
CA PRO A 49 6.20 5.74 12.70
C PRO A 49 4.69 5.56 12.61
N GLU A 50 4.11 4.87 13.58
CA GLU A 50 2.66 4.58 13.67
C GLU A 50 1.77 5.82 13.67
N THR A 51 2.31 6.99 14.05
CA THR A 51 1.61 8.28 14.00
C THR A 51 1.27 8.72 12.58
N VAL A 52 1.92 8.16 11.55
CA VAL A 52 1.59 8.41 10.14
C VAL A 52 0.43 7.50 9.73
N ALA A 53 -0.65 8.13 9.27
CA ALA A 53 -1.86 7.44 8.83
C ALA A 53 -1.55 6.41 7.74
N ALA A 54 -2.05 5.18 7.92
CA ALA A 54 -1.84 4.07 7.00
C ALA A 54 -2.25 4.38 5.55
N GLY A 55 -3.31 5.19 5.35
CA GLY A 55 -3.72 5.62 4.01
C GLY A 55 -2.66 6.46 3.30
N LEU A 56 -1.96 7.34 4.01
CA LEU A 56 -0.87 8.14 3.42
C LEU A 56 0.34 7.27 3.05
N VAL A 57 0.59 6.21 3.81
CA VAL A 57 1.60 5.21 3.47
C VAL A 57 1.17 4.39 2.24
N GLY A 58 -0.13 4.10 2.11
CA GLY A 58 -0.70 3.51 0.90
C GLY A 58 -0.47 4.37 -0.34
N ASP A 59 -0.70 5.68 -0.25
CA ASP A 59 -0.44 6.63 -1.35
C ASP A 59 1.04 6.61 -1.78
N LEU A 60 1.96 6.59 -0.81
CA LEU A 60 3.39 6.41 -1.07
C LEU A 60 3.67 5.10 -1.82
N PHE A 61 3.06 3.99 -1.40
CA PHE A 61 3.27 2.68 -2.00
C PHE A 61 2.71 2.60 -3.43
N ASN A 62 1.56 3.22 -3.69
CA ASN A 62 1.00 3.36 -5.03
C ASN A 62 1.95 4.13 -5.96
N LEU A 63 2.58 5.21 -5.48
CA LEU A 63 3.56 5.97 -6.27
C LEU A 63 4.87 5.18 -6.49
N LEU A 64 5.33 4.45 -5.49
CA LEU A 64 6.53 3.59 -5.60
C LEU A 64 6.39 2.52 -6.67
N ALA A 65 5.18 2.00 -6.89
CA ALA A 65 4.93 1.02 -7.95
C ALA A 65 5.30 1.55 -9.35
N TRP A 66 5.27 2.87 -9.56
CA TRP A 66 5.65 3.50 -10.83
C TRP A 66 7.13 3.93 -10.90
N GLN A 67 7.85 3.96 -9.78
CA GLN A 67 9.22 4.48 -9.71
C GLN A 67 10.29 3.40 -9.52
N THR A 68 9.88 2.15 -9.28
CA THR A 68 10.78 1.00 -9.14
C THR A 68 11.12 0.40 -10.50
N THR A 69 12.32 -0.17 -10.63
CA THR A 69 12.79 -0.75 -11.90
C THR A 69 11.96 -1.94 -12.39
N ASP A 70 11.24 -2.61 -11.49
CA ASP A 70 10.36 -3.74 -11.79
C ASP A 70 8.88 -3.38 -11.86
N ASN A 71 8.57 -2.08 -11.97
CA ASN A 71 7.20 -1.53 -11.98
C ASN A 71 6.36 -2.03 -10.79
N GLY A 72 6.96 -2.07 -9.60
CA GLY A 72 6.28 -2.40 -8.35
C GLY A 72 6.03 -3.88 -8.14
N SER A 73 6.63 -4.77 -8.93
CA SER A 73 6.40 -6.21 -8.82
C SER A 73 6.82 -6.74 -7.44
N ALA A 74 8.02 -6.40 -6.96
CA ALA A 74 8.51 -6.78 -5.64
C ALA A 74 7.66 -6.17 -4.51
N MET A 75 7.29 -4.90 -4.63
CA MET A 75 6.40 -4.21 -3.69
C MET A 75 5.05 -4.94 -3.55
N THR A 76 4.44 -5.29 -4.69
CA THR A 76 3.15 -5.99 -4.75
C THR A 76 3.22 -7.36 -4.06
N ARG A 77 4.29 -8.14 -4.32
CA ARG A 77 4.48 -9.46 -3.68
C ARG A 77 4.65 -9.36 -2.16
N GLU A 78 5.36 -8.34 -1.69
CA GLU A 78 5.56 -8.13 -0.26
C GLU A 78 4.23 -7.76 0.43
N VAL A 79 3.46 -6.87 -0.19
CA VAL A 79 2.12 -6.50 0.32
C VAL A 79 1.14 -7.68 0.27
N GLU A 80 1.21 -8.52 -0.76
CA GLU A 80 0.47 -9.78 -0.82
C GLU A 80 0.81 -10.69 0.36
N THR A 81 2.10 -10.79 0.69
CA THR A 81 2.59 -11.58 1.82
C THR A 81 2.01 -11.07 3.13
N TRP A 82 1.98 -9.75 3.34
CA TRP A 82 1.35 -9.14 4.53
C TRP A 82 -0.12 -9.54 4.69
N LEU A 83 -0.88 -9.56 3.59
CA LEU A 83 -2.28 -9.97 3.60
C LEU A 83 -2.44 -11.47 3.89
N ARG A 84 -1.57 -12.32 3.33
CA ARG A 84 -1.59 -13.77 3.58
C ARG A 84 -1.28 -14.10 5.03
N GLU A 85 -0.30 -13.42 5.61
CA GLU A 85 0.06 -13.56 7.02
C GLU A 85 -1.08 -13.09 7.93
N GLY A 86 -1.63 -11.90 7.66
CA GLY A 86 -2.83 -11.38 8.33
C GLY A 86 -2.64 -11.10 9.83
N GLN A 87 -1.40 -10.82 10.27
CA GLN A 87 -1.05 -10.66 11.69
C GLN A 87 -0.94 -9.21 12.15
N ASP A 88 -0.48 -8.31 11.28
CA ASP A 88 -0.24 -6.90 11.60
C ASP A 88 -1.36 -6.02 11.01
N ALA A 89 -2.20 -5.48 11.89
CA ALA A 89 -3.35 -4.65 11.53
C ALA A 89 -2.95 -3.41 10.71
N ARG A 90 -1.78 -2.83 10.95
CA ARG A 90 -1.30 -1.66 10.21
C ARG A 90 -0.83 -2.07 8.82
N LYS A 91 -0.05 -3.14 8.69
CA LYS A 91 0.34 -3.68 7.37
C LYS A 91 -0.89 -4.05 6.53
N ILE A 92 -1.88 -4.69 7.14
CA ILE A 92 -3.17 -4.99 6.50
C ILE A 92 -3.83 -3.68 6.05
N THR A 93 -3.94 -2.68 6.92
CA THR A 93 -4.61 -1.42 6.58
C THR A 93 -3.90 -0.68 5.43
N ILE A 94 -2.56 -0.69 5.40
CA ILE A 94 -1.77 -0.13 4.28
C ILE A 94 -2.06 -0.92 3.00
N ALA A 95 -1.99 -2.25 3.06
CA ALA A 95 -2.25 -3.14 1.93
C ALA A 95 -3.66 -2.95 1.34
N LEU A 96 -4.68 -2.78 2.19
CA LEU A 96 -6.05 -2.50 1.77
C LEU A 96 -6.25 -1.06 1.23
N SER A 97 -5.24 -0.20 1.31
CA SER A 97 -5.24 1.17 0.78
C SER A 97 -4.61 1.32 -0.59
N LEU A 98 -4.07 0.24 -1.16
CA LEU A 98 -3.50 0.28 -2.50
C LEU A 98 -4.61 0.33 -3.56
N ASP A 99 -4.34 1.04 -4.65
CA ASP A 99 -5.29 1.21 -5.76
C ASP A 99 -5.41 -0.09 -6.58
N VAL A 100 -4.28 -0.80 -6.72
CA VAL A 100 -4.23 -2.11 -7.36
C VAL A 100 -4.05 -3.18 -6.29
N TYR A 101 -5.01 -4.10 -6.25
CA TYR A 101 -5.01 -5.17 -5.27
C TYR A 101 -4.02 -6.28 -5.67
N PRO A 102 -3.22 -6.83 -4.74
CA PRO A 102 -2.05 -7.64 -5.11
C PRO A 102 -2.37 -9.07 -5.57
N PHE A 103 -3.61 -9.56 -5.40
CA PHE A 103 -3.97 -10.93 -5.79
C PHE A 103 -4.45 -11.01 -7.24
N ILE A 104 -3.81 -11.88 -8.02
CA ILE A 104 -4.23 -12.20 -9.40
C ILE A 104 -5.51 -13.05 -9.39
N ASP A 105 -5.61 -14.04 -8.49
CA ASP A 105 -6.79 -14.90 -8.37
C ASP A 105 -7.85 -14.27 -7.45
N ALA A 106 -9.01 -13.98 -8.02
CA ALA A 106 -10.15 -13.47 -7.27
C ALA A 106 -10.61 -14.44 -6.17
N HIS A 107 -10.54 -15.76 -6.38
CA HIS A 107 -10.95 -16.73 -5.37
C HIS A 107 -10.02 -16.67 -4.15
N GLU A 108 -8.71 -16.68 -4.39
CA GLU A 108 -7.69 -16.52 -3.37
C GLU A 108 -7.85 -15.19 -2.61
N MET A 109 -8.07 -14.10 -3.34
CA MET A 109 -8.38 -12.80 -2.74
C MET A 109 -9.57 -12.89 -1.78
N TYR A 110 -10.69 -13.49 -2.20
CA TYR A 110 -11.86 -13.65 -1.35
C TYR A 110 -11.55 -14.45 -0.08
N GLN A 111 -10.78 -15.54 -0.20
CA GLN A 111 -10.40 -16.36 0.94
C GLN A 111 -9.55 -15.56 1.95
N VAL A 112 -8.51 -14.89 1.48
CA VAL A 112 -7.60 -14.10 2.33
C VAL A 112 -8.34 -12.95 3.00
N VAL A 113 -9.09 -12.15 2.23
CA VAL A 113 -9.81 -10.99 2.74
C VAL A 113 -10.92 -11.39 3.72
N SER A 114 -11.62 -12.51 3.47
CA SER A 114 -12.62 -13.02 4.40
C SER A 114 -12.00 -13.50 5.71
N LYS A 115 -10.83 -14.15 5.66
CA LYS A 115 -10.08 -14.56 6.84
C LYS A 115 -9.62 -13.35 7.66
N ILE A 116 -9.11 -12.31 7.01
CA ILE A 116 -8.73 -11.05 7.68
C ILE A 116 -9.94 -10.42 8.36
N ALA A 117 -11.08 -10.33 7.68
CA ALA A 117 -12.31 -9.74 8.22
C ALA A 117 -12.82 -10.50 9.46
N ALA A 118 -12.74 -11.83 9.45
CA ALA A 118 -13.14 -12.65 10.59
C ALA A 118 -12.22 -12.48 11.80
N ALA A 119 -10.92 -12.25 11.57
CA ALA A 119 -9.92 -12.10 12.63
C ALA A 119 -9.79 -10.66 13.16
N ASN A 120 -10.17 -9.65 12.36
CA ASN A 120 -9.97 -8.23 12.67
C ASN A 120 -11.29 -7.45 12.52
N PRO A 121 -12.11 -7.35 13.59
CA PRO A 121 -13.42 -6.70 13.52
C PRO A 121 -13.36 -5.23 13.07
N GLU A 122 -12.29 -4.52 13.41
CA GLU A 122 -12.06 -3.12 13.05
C GLU A 122 -11.81 -2.90 11.55
N ILE A 123 -11.35 -3.92 10.83
CA ILE A 123 -11.05 -3.87 9.38
C ILE A 123 -12.13 -4.59 8.57
N ALA A 124 -13.03 -5.33 9.24
CA ALA A 124 -14.01 -6.20 8.59
C ALA A 124 -14.90 -5.45 7.58
N GLU A 125 -15.38 -4.24 7.91
CA GLU A 125 -16.20 -3.45 7.00
C GLU A 125 -15.46 -3.10 5.71
N ARG A 126 -14.20 -2.69 5.81
CA ARG A 126 -13.35 -2.37 4.66
C ARG A 126 -13.11 -3.60 3.78
N CYS A 127 -12.84 -4.74 4.40
CA CYS A 127 -12.72 -6.02 3.70
C CYS A 127 -14.01 -6.37 2.93
N GLN A 128 -15.19 -6.19 3.54
CA GLN A 128 -16.47 -6.46 2.87
C GLN A 128 -16.75 -5.49 1.72
N ALA A 129 -16.39 -4.22 1.86
CA ALA A 129 -16.50 -3.25 0.78
C ALA A 129 -15.68 -3.66 -0.45
N LEU A 130 -14.44 -4.12 -0.25
CA LEU A 130 -13.57 -4.62 -1.32
C LEU A 130 -14.15 -5.87 -2.00
N ILE A 131 -14.63 -6.83 -1.22
CA ILE A 131 -15.31 -8.03 -1.73
C ILE A 131 -16.50 -7.65 -2.60
N THR A 132 -17.29 -6.65 -2.17
CA THR A 132 -18.49 -6.21 -2.88
C THR A 132 -18.15 -5.50 -4.18
N LEU A 133 -17.16 -4.60 -4.16
CA LEU A 133 -16.69 -3.89 -5.35
C LEU A 133 -16.22 -4.86 -6.45
N ARG A 134 -15.43 -5.87 -6.08
CA ARG A 134 -14.90 -6.85 -7.04
C ARG A 134 -15.99 -7.74 -7.64
N LYS A 135 -17.01 -8.12 -6.87
CA LYS A 135 -18.19 -8.83 -7.38
C LYS A 135 -18.97 -8.00 -8.41
N ALA A 136 -18.99 -6.68 -8.25
CA ALA A 136 -19.63 -5.76 -9.19
C ALA A 136 -18.79 -5.49 -10.47
N SER A 137 -17.48 -5.74 -10.43
CA SER A 137 -16.55 -5.55 -11.56
C SER A 137 -15.71 -6.81 -11.84
N PRO A 138 -16.32 -7.89 -12.37
CA PRO A 138 -15.65 -9.18 -12.58
C PRO A 138 -14.58 -9.20 -13.68
N ASN A 139 -14.43 -8.12 -14.46
CA ASN A 139 -13.55 -8.06 -15.65
C ASN A 139 -12.39 -7.05 -15.51
N GLY A 140 -11.78 -6.95 -14.32
CA GLY A 140 -10.56 -6.17 -14.11
C GLY A 140 -9.35 -7.07 -13.96
#